data_AF-A0A954TVN8-F1
#
_entry.id   AF-A0A954TVN8-F1
#
_cell.length_a   1.000
_cell.length_b   1.000
_cell.length_c   1.000
_cell.angle_alpha   90.00
_cell.angle_beta   90.00
_cell.angle_gamma   90.00
#
_symmetry.space_group_name_H-M   'P 1'
#
loop_
_entity.id
_entity.type
_entity.pdbx_description
1 polymer ?
#
loop_
_entity_poly.entity_id
_entity_poly.type
_entity_poly.pdbx_seq_one_letter_code
_entity_poly.pdbx_strand_id
1 'polypeptide(L)'
;MTFFRVECLRASSPNFAAISCCAWLLLVGNANALGEAGTRSGASEFSVTADDNSLEIELGDRSIATYYFRHKEVARPFFAHVRTPSGIQVTRNFPPVEGTDPTDHPTMHPGIWLAFANINGVNFWHNNDGKVLHDGFETEPTSGGRPRFATRERYVDATGKDVCRSVTRYEIAKAPSGWTLSIDTSLQSEDDLVFAVKEEMGLGTRVATAISVKAGSGSILNASGGRDEKGTWGKHDRWWDYSGAFNNRHVGILLVSAHSNPSIWSHSRDYGLLVANPFPVDSEENRGKSTVIKGGVEFRLRFSLLIYETRLGESLDRDAIYEKYGRAED
;
A
#
# COMPACT_ATOMS: atom_id res chain seq x y z
N MET A 1 -39.21 -8.23 -34.56
CA MET A 1 -40.68 -8.15 -34.34
C MET A 1 -40.88 -8.45 -32.87
N THR A 2 -41.12 -7.48 -32.00
CA THR A 2 -42.34 -6.67 -31.92
C THR A 2 -42.01 -5.34 -31.24
N PHE A 3 -42.42 -4.22 -31.86
CA PHE A 3 -42.36 -2.88 -31.30
C PHE A 3 -43.65 -2.61 -30.52
N PHE A 4 -43.57 -1.99 -29.34
CA PHE A 4 -44.71 -1.29 -28.76
C PHE A 4 -44.39 0.20 -28.61
N ARG A 5 -45.25 1.00 -29.25
CA ARG A 5 -45.25 2.44 -29.43
C ARG A 5 -45.98 3.07 -28.24
N VAL A 6 -45.36 4.06 -27.59
CA VAL A 6 -46.02 4.90 -26.59
C VAL A 6 -46.55 6.14 -27.30
N GLU A 7 -47.87 6.31 -27.32
CA GLU A 7 -48.53 7.54 -27.76
C GLU A 7 -49.22 8.25 -26.59
N CYS A 8 -49.14 9.58 -26.69
CA CYS A 8 -49.37 10.59 -25.68
C CYS A 8 -50.86 11.00 -25.65
N LEU A 9 -51.40 11.30 -24.46
CA LEU A 9 -52.64 12.08 -24.34
C LEU A 9 -52.43 13.24 -23.35
N ARG A 10 -52.50 14.45 -23.89
CA ARG A 10 -52.70 15.73 -23.19
C ARG A 10 -54.18 16.09 -23.22
N ALA A 11 -54.72 16.60 -22.12
CA ALA A 11 -55.86 17.55 -22.04
C ALA A 11 -56.07 17.91 -20.55
N SER A 12 -55.68 19.09 -20.07
CA SER A 12 -56.40 20.38 -20.08
C SER A 12 -57.43 20.54 -18.94
N SER A 13 -57.11 21.43 -17.99
CA SER A 13 -57.98 22.01 -16.95
C SER A 13 -59.03 22.97 -17.57
N PRO A 14 -60.16 23.33 -16.89
CA PRO A 14 -60.15 24.45 -15.92
C PRO A 14 -61.16 24.38 -14.72
N ASN A 15 -61.02 25.37 -13.83
CA ASN A 15 -61.67 25.66 -12.52
C ASN A 15 -63.22 25.81 -12.49
N PHE A 16 -63.89 25.46 -11.36
CA PHE A 16 -64.37 26.37 -10.28
C PHE A 16 -65.38 25.71 -9.30
N ALA A 17 -65.25 26.10 -8.01
CA ALA A 17 -66.27 26.25 -6.94
C ALA A 17 -66.86 25.04 -6.17
N ALA A 18 -66.30 24.86 -4.95
CA ALA A 18 -66.93 24.79 -3.62
C ALA A 18 -68.09 23.80 -3.32
N ILE A 19 -67.88 22.97 -2.29
CA ILE A 19 -68.75 22.87 -1.09
C ILE A 19 -67.91 22.33 0.07
N SER A 20 -68.04 23.02 1.20
CA SER A 20 -67.46 22.74 2.51
C SER A 20 -68.05 21.47 3.12
N CYS A 21 -67.21 20.61 3.69
CA CYS A 21 -67.62 19.78 4.83
C CYS A 21 -66.39 19.40 5.67
N CYS A 22 -66.26 20.05 6.83
CA CYS A 22 -65.30 19.71 7.86
C CYS A 22 -65.62 18.31 8.41
N ALA A 23 -64.64 17.40 8.36
CA ALA A 23 -64.60 16.21 9.19
C ALA A 23 -63.23 16.16 9.87
N TRP A 24 -63.23 16.41 11.17
CA TRP A 24 -62.09 16.21 12.05
C TRP A 24 -61.87 14.71 12.21
N LEU A 25 -60.79 14.16 11.65
CA LEU A 25 -60.28 12.85 12.02
C LEU A 25 -59.11 13.03 12.99
N LEU A 26 -59.36 12.65 14.25
CA LEU A 26 -58.36 12.46 15.28
C LEU A 26 -57.43 11.32 14.87
N LEU A 27 -56.20 11.66 14.43
CA LEU A 27 -55.09 10.71 14.37
C LEU A 27 -54.50 10.58 15.77
N VAL A 28 -54.89 9.52 16.47
CA VAL A 28 -54.19 9.03 17.65
C VAL A 28 -52.83 8.51 17.19
N GLY A 29 -51.76 9.23 17.56
CA GLY A 29 -50.40 8.82 17.30
C GLY A 29 -50.06 7.56 18.11
N ASN A 30 -49.83 6.45 17.41
CA ASN A 30 -49.02 5.35 17.95
C ASN A 30 -47.56 5.62 17.62
N ALA A 31 -46.95 6.49 18.43
CA ALA A 31 -45.50 6.51 18.60
C ALA A 31 -45.12 5.32 19.48
N ASN A 32 -44.64 4.23 18.87
CA ASN A 32 -43.72 3.27 19.47
C ASN A 32 -43.32 2.23 18.43
N ALA A 33 -42.46 2.65 17.51
CA ALA A 33 -41.46 1.78 16.90
C ALA A 33 -40.14 2.54 16.96
N LEU A 34 -39.64 2.73 18.19
CA LEU A 34 -38.21 2.97 18.38
C LEU A 34 -37.53 1.68 17.92
N GLY A 35 -37.12 1.67 16.65
CA GLY A 35 -36.13 0.71 16.20
C GLY A 35 -34.95 0.86 17.14
N GLU A 36 -34.65 -0.19 17.89
CA GLU A 36 -33.33 -0.33 18.48
C GLU A 36 -32.36 -0.28 17.30
N ALA A 37 -31.74 0.89 17.12
CA ALA A 37 -30.49 0.99 16.41
C ALA A 37 -29.51 0.18 17.25
N GLY A 38 -29.49 -1.13 17.01
CA GLY A 38 -28.48 -2.02 17.52
C GLY A 38 -27.15 -1.43 17.11
N THR A 39 -26.45 -0.86 18.08
CA THR A 39 -25.03 -0.60 17.97
C THR A 39 -24.40 -1.96 17.70
N ARG A 40 -24.19 -2.29 16.41
CA ARG A 40 -23.20 -3.28 16.03
C ARG A 40 -21.85 -2.72 16.44
N SER A 41 -21.51 -2.89 17.71
CA SER A 41 -20.13 -2.97 18.16
C SER A 41 -19.56 -4.30 17.64
N GLY A 42 -19.52 -4.45 16.31
CA GLY A 42 -18.66 -5.40 15.64
C GLY A 42 -17.36 -4.66 15.40
N ALA A 43 -16.24 -5.18 15.90
CA ALA A 43 -14.95 -4.64 15.52
C ALA A 43 -14.87 -4.65 13.98
N SER A 44 -14.63 -3.49 13.35
CA SER A 44 -14.63 -3.35 11.88
C SER A 44 -13.74 -4.42 11.24
N GLU A 45 -14.30 -5.36 10.48
CA GLU A 45 -13.49 -6.39 9.83
C GLU A 45 -12.87 -5.87 8.54
N PHE A 46 -11.86 -6.57 8.05
CA PHE A 46 -11.33 -6.27 6.73
C PHE A 46 -12.18 -6.94 5.65
N SER A 47 -12.43 -6.25 4.55
CA SER A 47 -12.92 -6.82 3.30
C SER A 47 -11.81 -6.73 2.25
N VAL A 48 -11.71 -7.75 1.40
CA VAL A 48 -10.84 -7.75 0.23
C VAL A 48 -11.68 -8.14 -0.97
N THR A 49 -11.79 -7.23 -1.94
CA THR A 49 -12.56 -7.44 -3.16
C THR A 49 -11.63 -7.40 -4.36
N ALA A 50 -11.71 -8.41 -5.22
CA ALA A 50 -10.88 -8.51 -6.41
C ALA A 50 -11.62 -8.00 -7.66
N ASP A 51 -10.87 -7.35 -8.56
CA ASP A 51 -11.23 -7.19 -9.97
C ASP A 51 -10.14 -7.79 -10.88
N ASP A 52 -10.18 -7.51 -12.18
CA ASP A 52 -9.25 -8.08 -13.16
C ASP A 52 -7.78 -7.61 -12.99
N ASN A 53 -7.55 -6.55 -12.24
CA ASN A 53 -6.26 -5.86 -12.16
C ASN A 53 -5.76 -5.62 -10.72
N SER A 54 -6.66 -5.64 -9.75
CA SER A 54 -6.39 -5.18 -8.39
C SER A 54 -7.23 -5.86 -7.31
N LEU A 55 -6.78 -5.68 -6.07
CA LEU A 55 -7.52 -5.97 -4.85
C LEU A 55 -7.80 -4.67 -4.12
N GLU A 56 -9.07 -4.38 -3.88
CA GLU A 56 -9.50 -3.29 -2.99
C GLU A 56 -9.58 -3.82 -1.56
N ILE A 57 -8.93 -3.13 -0.62
CA ILE A 57 -8.85 -3.52 0.79
C ILE A 57 -9.53 -2.45 1.63
N GLU A 58 -10.55 -2.85 2.36
CA GLU A 58 -11.30 -1.96 3.25
C GLU A 58 -11.21 -2.43 4.70
N LEU A 59 -11.37 -1.50 5.63
CA LEU A 59 -11.54 -1.77 7.06
C LEU A 59 -12.85 -1.13 7.51
N GLY A 60 -13.88 -1.96 7.74
CA GLY A 60 -15.25 -1.48 7.90
C GLY A 60 -15.81 -0.94 6.58
N ASP A 61 -16.12 0.35 6.53
CA ASP A 61 -16.68 1.04 5.37
C ASP A 61 -15.65 1.92 4.63
N ARG A 62 -14.36 1.78 4.96
CA ARG A 62 -13.29 2.64 4.44
C ARG A 62 -12.28 1.85 3.64
N SER A 63 -12.11 2.22 2.37
CA SER A 63 -10.95 1.89 1.55
C SER A 63 -9.66 2.35 2.24
N ILE A 64 -8.78 1.41 2.58
CA ILE A 64 -7.49 1.67 3.23
C ILE A 64 -6.28 1.39 2.35
N ALA A 65 -6.42 0.60 1.28
CA ALA A 65 -5.38 0.37 0.29
C ALA A 65 -5.95 -0.31 -0.96
N THR A 66 -5.30 -0.09 -2.09
CA THR A 66 -5.53 -0.87 -3.32
C THR A 66 -4.23 -1.56 -3.71
N TYR A 67 -4.25 -2.89 -3.86
CA TYR A 67 -3.12 -3.66 -4.38
C TYR A 67 -3.31 -3.91 -5.87
N TYR A 68 -2.50 -3.28 -6.71
CA TYR A 68 -2.50 -3.50 -8.15
C TYR A 68 -1.53 -4.63 -8.47
N PHE A 69 -2.04 -5.74 -9.02
CA PHE A 69 -1.21 -6.80 -9.60
C PHE A 69 -1.07 -6.65 -11.13
N ARG A 70 -1.90 -5.81 -11.77
CA ARG A 70 -1.74 -5.34 -13.15
C ARG A 70 -2.02 -3.85 -13.23
N HIS A 71 -1.20 -3.14 -13.99
CA HIS A 71 -1.42 -1.72 -14.28
C HIS A 71 -0.85 -1.36 -15.66
N LYS A 72 -1.49 -0.41 -16.36
CA LYS A 72 -1.10 -0.03 -17.73
C LYS A 72 0.28 0.64 -17.83
N GLU A 73 0.70 1.35 -16.78
CA GLU A 73 1.91 2.20 -16.80
C GLU A 73 2.96 1.78 -15.75
N VAL A 74 2.60 0.89 -14.82
CA VAL A 74 3.53 0.41 -13.80
C VAL A 74 3.76 -1.07 -14.08
N ALA A 75 5.00 -1.42 -14.38
CA ALA A 75 5.37 -2.72 -14.92
C ALA A 75 5.61 -3.78 -13.83
N ARG A 76 4.98 -3.61 -12.66
CA ARG A 76 5.12 -4.49 -11.49
C ARG A 76 3.96 -4.33 -10.51
N PRO A 77 3.75 -5.28 -9.59
CA PRO A 77 2.76 -5.11 -8.52
C PRO A 77 3.13 -4.03 -7.50
N PHE A 78 2.12 -3.38 -6.93
CA PHE A 78 2.30 -2.35 -5.89
C PHE A 78 1.01 -2.10 -5.10
N PHE A 79 1.14 -1.53 -3.90
CA PHE A 79 0.04 -0.94 -3.17
C PHE A 79 0.01 0.57 -3.41
N ALA A 80 -1.17 1.12 -3.61
CA ALA A 80 -1.43 2.55 -3.64
C ALA A 80 -2.62 2.92 -2.73
N HIS A 81 -2.89 4.21 -2.60
CA HIS A 81 -4.00 4.74 -1.78
C HIS A 81 -3.98 4.26 -0.33
N VAL A 82 -2.78 4.03 0.21
CA VAL A 82 -2.59 3.51 1.55
C VAL A 82 -2.95 4.57 2.58
N ARG A 83 -3.91 4.25 3.46
CA ARG A 83 -4.49 5.16 4.46
C ARG A 83 -4.45 4.55 5.86
N THR A 84 -4.51 5.40 6.87
CA THR A 84 -4.73 5.02 8.26
C THR A 84 -6.15 4.45 8.46
N PRO A 85 -6.46 3.79 9.59
CA PRO A 85 -7.82 3.32 9.87
C PRO A 85 -8.91 4.40 9.81
N SER A 86 -8.57 5.66 10.12
CA SER A 86 -9.53 6.78 10.03
C SER A 86 -9.70 7.32 8.60
N GLY A 87 -8.86 6.88 7.66
CA GLY A 87 -8.87 7.29 6.25
C GLY A 87 -7.88 8.40 5.90
N ILE A 88 -6.91 8.71 6.77
CA ILE A 88 -5.86 9.69 6.44
C ILE A 88 -4.90 9.08 5.43
N GLN A 89 -4.67 9.76 4.30
CA GLN A 89 -3.74 9.35 3.25
C GLN A 89 -2.29 9.36 3.76
N VAL A 90 -1.59 8.22 3.65
CA VAL A 90 -0.21 8.04 4.14
C VAL A 90 0.80 7.88 3.00
N THR A 91 0.40 7.29 1.87
CA THR A 91 1.21 7.28 0.64
C THR A 91 0.88 8.47 -0.25
N ARG A 92 1.79 8.92 -1.13
CA ARG A 92 1.48 9.96 -2.13
C ARG A 92 0.29 9.53 -2.97
N ASN A 93 -0.52 10.49 -3.44
CA ASN A 93 -1.57 10.19 -4.39
C ASN A 93 -0.97 9.48 -5.62
N PHE A 94 -1.75 8.53 -6.15
CA PHE A 94 -1.40 7.79 -7.35
C PHE A 94 -2.59 7.82 -8.32
N PRO A 95 -2.47 8.45 -9.50
CA PRO A 95 -1.35 9.29 -9.93
C PRO A 95 -1.18 10.54 -9.02
N PRO A 96 0.01 11.16 -9.00
CA PRO A 96 0.22 12.42 -8.29
C PRO A 96 -0.73 13.52 -8.80
N VAL A 97 -1.25 14.36 -7.90
CA VAL A 97 -2.16 15.46 -8.24
C VAL A 97 -1.36 16.74 -8.46
N GLU A 98 -1.38 17.30 -9.67
CA GLU A 98 -0.68 18.55 -9.98
C GLU A 98 -1.13 19.70 -9.06
N GLY A 99 -0.17 20.51 -8.59
CA GLY A 99 -0.41 21.59 -7.63
C GLY A 99 -0.57 21.13 -6.17
N THR A 100 -0.72 19.83 -5.91
CA THR A 100 -0.74 19.24 -4.56
C THR A 100 0.49 18.39 -4.29
N ASP A 101 0.84 17.54 -5.25
CA ASP A 101 1.97 16.62 -5.17
C ASP A 101 3.06 17.01 -6.16
N PRO A 102 4.34 16.75 -5.82
CA PRO A 102 5.38 16.64 -6.83
C PRO A 102 4.99 15.60 -7.88
N THR A 103 5.06 15.98 -9.16
CA THR A 103 4.73 15.10 -10.29
C THR A 103 5.92 14.28 -10.78
N ASP A 104 7.03 14.28 -10.02
CA ASP A 104 8.22 13.49 -10.28
C ASP A 104 7.96 11.99 -10.14
N HIS A 105 8.59 11.21 -11.01
CA HIS A 105 8.63 9.75 -10.92
C HIS A 105 7.23 9.13 -10.69
N PRO A 106 6.18 9.57 -11.43
CA PRO A 106 4.78 9.31 -11.07
C PRO A 106 4.43 7.83 -11.10
N THR A 107 5.05 7.08 -12.01
CA THR A 107 4.84 5.63 -12.17
C THR A 107 5.94 4.79 -11.52
N MET A 108 7.09 5.41 -11.18
CA MET A 108 8.20 4.69 -10.53
C MET A 108 8.03 4.62 -9.01
N HIS A 109 7.37 5.59 -8.38
CA HIS A 109 7.12 5.63 -6.94
C HIS A 109 5.60 5.62 -6.63
N PRO A 110 4.91 4.49 -6.87
CA PRO A 110 3.44 4.43 -6.89
C PRO A 110 2.77 4.29 -5.51
N GLY A 111 3.54 4.07 -4.44
CA GLY A 111 3.01 3.85 -3.09
C GLY A 111 3.92 2.95 -2.27
N ILE A 112 3.61 1.66 -2.14
CA ILE A 112 4.49 0.64 -1.55
C ILE A 112 4.77 -0.44 -2.59
N TRP A 113 6.03 -0.78 -2.87
CA TRP A 113 6.39 -1.75 -3.90
C TRP A 113 7.73 -2.44 -3.60
N LEU A 114 7.92 -3.65 -4.11
CA LEU A 114 9.22 -4.32 -4.16
C LEU A 114 9.73 -4.28 -5.60
N ALA A 115 10.95 -3.77 -5.81
CA ALA A 115 11.54 -3.72 -7.15
C ALA A 115 13.07 -3.74 -7.12
N PHE A 116 13.66 -4.09 -8.25
CA PHE A 116 15.10 -4.23 -8.41
C PHE A 116 15.52 -3.58 -9.74
N ALA A 117 16.32 -2.51 -9.68
CA ALA A 117 16.88 -1.85 -10.85
C ALA A 117 17.94 -2.69 -11.61
N ASN A 118 18.45 -3.79 -11.04
CA ASN A 118 19.38 -4.66 -11.76
C ASN A 118 19.33 -6.12 -11.25
N ILE A 119 18.70 -7.00 -12.03
CA ILE A 119 18.83 -8.46 -11.90
C ILE A 119 19.34 -8.98 -13.25
N ASN A 120 20.51 -9.61 -13.27
CA ASN A 120 21.14 -10.11 -14.50
C ASN A 120 21.23 -9.05 -15.61
N GLY A 121 21.43 -7.78 -15.24
CA GLY A 121 21.50 -6.64 -16.17
C GLY A 121 20.16 -6.01 -16.56
N VAL A 122 19.02 -6.56 -16.10
CA VAL A 122 17.66 -6.09 -16.42
C VAL A 122 17.11 -5.20 -15.31
N ASN A 123 16.47 -4.09 -15.69
CA ASN A 123 15.89 -3.10 -14.78
C ASN A 123 14.38 -3.28 -14.61
N PHE A 124 13.93 -3.57 -13.38
CA PHE A 124 12.51 -3.72 -13.03
C PHE A 124 11.97 -2.55 -12.18
N TRP A 125 12.77 -1.49 -12.00
CA TRP A 125 12.42 -0.33 -11.17
C TRP A 125 11.80 0.81 -12.00
N HIS A 126 12.36 1.09 -13.17
CA HIS A 126 12.05 2.31 -13.94
C HIS A 126 10.89 2.16 -14.93
N ASN A 127 10.26 0.98 -14.99
CA ASN A 127 9.16 0.66 -15.91
C ASN A 127 9.52 0.82 -17.41
N ASN A 128 10.80 0.77 -17.77
CA ASN A 128 11.28 1.03 -19.13
C ASN A 128 12.08 -0.12 -19.76
N ASP A 129 12.23 -1.24 -19.04
CA ASP A 129 13.01 -2.40 -19.48
C ASP A 129 12.27 -3.70 -19.13
N GLY A 130 12.61 -4.35 -18.00
CA GLY A 130 11.95 -5.56 -17.56
C GLY A 130 10.56 -5.34 -16.98
N LYS A 131 9.76 -6.41 -16.93
CA LYS A 131 8.41 -6.42 -16.36
C LYS A 131 8.24 -7.53 -15.32
N VAL A 132 7.52 -7.25 -14.25
CA VAL A 132 7.08 -8.23 -13.25
C VAL A 132 5.62 -8.53 -13.51
N LEU A 133 5.37 -9.65 -14.18
CA LEU A 133 4.04 -10.05 -14.66
C LEU A 133 3.35 -10.93 -13.63
N HIS A 134 2.13 -10.55 -13.22
CA HIS A 134 1.29 -11.39 -12.38
C HIS A 134 0.84 -12.66 -13.12
N ASP A 135 1.18 -13.81 -12.55
CA ASP A 135 0.95 -15.17 -13.09
C ASP A 135 -0.13 -15.94 -12.28
N GLY A 136 -0.93 -15.21 -11.49
CA GLY A 136 -2.06 -15.71 -10.73
C GLY A 136 -1.83 -15.71 -9.22
N PHE A 137 -2.88 -16.08 -8.48
CA PHE A 137 -2.82 -16.28 -7.05
C PHE A 137 -2.29 -17.69 -6.72
N GLU A 138 -1.32 -17.75 -5.81
CA GLU A 138 -0.93 -18.97 -5.09
C GLU A 138 -1.88 -19.23 -3.92
N THR A 139 -2.41 -18.17 -3.34
CA THR A 139 -3.47 -18.22 -2.32
C THR A 139 -4.44 -17.10 -2.60
N GLU A 140 -5.70 -17.46 -2.82
CA GLU A 140 -6.78 -16.50 -3.11
C GLU A 140 -6.97 -15.53 -1.94
N PRO A 141 -7.35 -14.27 -2.22
CA PRO A 141 -7.58 -13.27 -1.19
C PRO A 141 -8.73 -13.62 -0.26
N THR A 142 -8.50 -13.40 1.02
CA THR A 142 -9.46 -13.65 2.10
C THR A 142 -9.89 -12.35 2.77
N SER A 143 -11.13 -12.31 3.26
CA SER A 143 -11.65 -11.25 4.13
C SER A 143 -11.68 -11.73 5.60
N GLY A 144 -11.97 -10.82 6.54
CA GLY A 144 -12.15 -11.12 7.96
C GLY A 144 -11.13 -10.44 8.87
N GLY A 145 -10.79 -11.07 10.00
CA GLY A 145 -9.92 -10.44 11.01
C GLY A 145 -8.44 -10.31 10.62
N ARG A 146 -7.96 -11.16 9.70
CA ARG A 146 -6.56 -11.19 9.24
C ARG A 146 -6.49 -11.65 7.77
N PRO A 147 -6.79 -10.78 6.80
CA PRO A 147 -6.67 -11.08 5.38
C PRO A 147 -5.29 -11.60 5.01
N ARG A 148 -5.28 -12.60 4.15
CA ARG A 148 -4.09 -13.17 3.51
C ARG A 148 -4.36 -13.40 2.04
N PHE A 149 -3.32 -13.23 1.24
CA PHE A 149 -3.25 -13.66 -0.16
C PHE A 149 -1.80 -13.92 -0.53
N ALA A 150 -1.59 -14.67 -1.60
CA ALA A 150 -0.27 -14.86 -2.16
C ALA A 150 -0.33 -14.83 -3.68
N THR A 151 0.62 -14.15 -4.29
CA THR A 151 0.70 -13.95 -5.73
C THR A 151 1.94 -14.64 -6.29
N ARG A 152 1.84 -15.12 -7.52
CA ARG A 152 2.99 -15.56 -8.33
C ARG A 152 3.32 -14.50 -9.34
N GLU A 153 4.60 -14.23 -9.53
CA GLU A 153 5.08 -13.32 -10.56
C GLU A 153 6.18 -13.94 -11.42
N ARG A 154 6.25 -13.49 -12.67
CA ARG A 154 7.38 -13.74 -13.57
C ARG A 154 8.10 -12.43 -13.86
N TYR A 155 9.39 -12.39 -13.56
CA TYR A 155 10.28 -11.31 -13.97
C TYR A 155 10.74 -11.63 -15.39
N VAL A 156 10.37 -10.81 -16.36
CA VAL A 156 10.73 -10.99 -17.77
C VAL A 156 11.55 -9.82 -18.29
N ASP A 157 12.52 -10.11 -19.15
CA ASP A 157 13.28 -9.08 -19.87
C ASP A 157 12.47 -8.44 -21.02
N ALA A 158 13.07 -7.47 -21.72
CA ALA A 158 12.43 -6.79 -22.85
C ALA A 158 12.06 -7.71 -24.03
N THR A 159 12.63 -8.92 -24.11
CA THR A 159 12.30 -9.94 -25.12
C THR A 159 11.16 -10.86 -24.68
N GLY A 160 10.77 -10.81 -23.41
CA GLY A 160 9.79 -11.70 -22.79
C GLY A 160 10.41 -12.98 -22.23
N LYS A 161 11.73 -13.09 -22.14
CA LYS A 161 12.41 -14.23 -21.52
C LYS A 161 12.34 -14.09 -20.00
N ASP A 162 12.02 -15.19 -19.31
CA ASP A 162 12.02 -15.25 -17.84
C ASP A 162 13.46 -15.06 -17.29
N VAL A 163 13.61 -14.14 -16.33
CA VAL A 163 14.81 -13.90 -15.53
C VAL A 163 14.73 -14.67 -14.21
N CYS A 164 13.58 -14.55 -13.52
CA CYS A 164 13.25 -15.31 -12.32
C CYS A 164 11.74 -15.35 -12.11
N ARG A 165 11.30 -16.12 -11.12
CA ARG A 165 9.92 -16.10 -10.62
C ARG A 165 9.90 -15.73 -9.15
N SER A 166 8.78 -15.17 -8.71
CA SER A 166 8.53 -14.96 -7.28
C SER A 166 7.20 -15.51 -6.82
N VAL A 167 7.14 -15.82 -5.54
CA VAL A 167 5.90 -15.93 -4.77
C VAL A 167 5.96 -14.87 -3.69
N THR A 168 4.96 -13.99 -3.64
CA THR A 168 4.83 -13.01 -2.57
C THR A 168 3.62 -13.28 -1.72
N ARG A 169 3.81 -13.46 -0.42
CA ARG A 169 2.74 -13.65 0.57
C ARG A 169 2.50 -12.36 1.30
N TYR A 170 1.23 -11.99 1.37
CA TYR A 170 0.77 -10.80 2.04
C TYR A 170 -0.14 -11.17 3.21
N GLU A 171 0.06 -10.49 4.33
CA GLU A 171 -0.84 -10.56 5.47
C GLU A 171 -1.18 -9.16 5.95
N ILE A 172 -2.46 -8.94 6.26
CA ILE A 172 -2.98 -7.70 6.80
C ILE A 172 -3.57 -7.98 8.17
N ALA A 173 -3.25 -7.15 9.16
CA ALA A 173 -3.78 -7.30 10.51
C ALA A 173 -3.97 -5.95 11.20
N LYS A 174 -4.93 -5.89 12.13
CA LYS A 174 -5.07 -4.72 13.01
C LYS A 174 -3.89 -4.60 13.96
N ALA A 175 -3.52 -3.37 14.28
CA ALA A 175 -2.55 -3.04 15.32
C ALA A 175 -3.12 -1.94 16.24
N PRO A 176 -2.63 -1.78 17.48
CA PRO A 176 -3.17 -0.80 18.43
C PRO A 176 -3.26 0.63 17.88
N SER A 177 -2.27 1.05 17.08
CA SER A 177 -2.19 2.41 16.51
C SER A 177 -2.51 2.46 15.02
N GLY A 178 -3.01 1.37 14.42
CA GLY A 178 -3.09 1.28 12.97
C GLY A 178 -3.38 -0.12 12.43
N TRP A 179 -2.74 -0.47 11.33
CA TRP A 179 -2.76 -1.81 10.76
C TRP A 179 -1.40 -2.15 10.15
N THR A 180 -1.10 -3.43 10.06
CA THR A 180 0.16 -3.94 9.52
C THR A 180 -0.04 -4.56 8.14
N LEU A 181 0.93 -4.35 7.27
CA LEU A 181 1.14 -5.09 6.02
C LEU A 181 2.44 -5.88 6.14
N SER A 182 2.33 -7.21 6.22
CA SER A 182 3.50 -8.10 6.13
C SER A 182 3.67 -8.56 4.69
N ILE A 183 4.91 -8.52 4.20
CA ILE A 183 5.31 -8.87 2.84
C ILE A 183 6.44 -9.89 2.93
N ASP A 184 6.22 -11.07 2.39
CA ASP A 184 7.19 -12.17 2.37
C ASP A 184 7.36 -12.66 0.94
N THR A 185 8.50 -12.35 0.34
CA THR A 185 8.78 -12.62 -1.07
C THR A 185 9.91 -13.63 -1.19
N SER A 186 9.63 -14.74 -1.87
CA SER A 186 10.64 -15.70 -2.33
C SER A 186 10.90 -15.49 -3.82
N LEU A 187 12.16 -15.27 -4.21
CA LEU A 187 12.63 -15.24 -5.59
C LEU A 187 13.43 -16.50 -5.90
N GLN A 188 13.18 -17.10 -7.06
CA GLN A 188 13.87 -18.32 -7.51
C GLN A 188 14.13 -18.31 -9.02
N SER A 189 15.24 -18.92 -9.44
CA SER A 189 15.60 -19.17 -10.84
C SER A 189 16.49 -20.41 -10.94
N GLU A 190 16.49 -21.07 -12.09
CA GLU A 190 17.41 -22.19 -12.38
C GLU A 190 18.84 -21.69 -12.66
N ASP A 191 18.97 -20.48 -13.20
CA ASP A 191 20.24 -19.81 -13.43
C ASP A 191 20.61 -18.93 -12.22
N ASP A 192 21.89 -18.56 -12.11
CA ASP A 192 22.35 -17.59 -11.11
C ASP A 192 21.62 -16.25 -11.26
N LEU A 193 21.18 -15.68 -10.13
CA LEU A 193 20.68 -14.30 -10.05
C LEU A 193 21.78 -13.38 -9.53
N VAL A 194 22.16 -12.43 -10.37
CA VAL A 194 23.20 -11.44 -10.12
C VAL A 194 22.55 -10.08 -9.92
N PHE A 195 22.61 -9.59 -8.69
CA PHE A 195 22.13 -8.26 -8.31
C PHE A 195 23.31 -7.30 -8.29
N ALA A 196 23.43 -6.45 -9.31
CA ALA A 196 24.46 -5.41 -9.35
C ALA A 196 24.10 -4.25 -8.41
N VAL A 197 25.11 -3.63 -7.81
CA VAL A 197 24.91 -2.54 -6.84
C VAL A 197 24.19 -1.36 -7.49
N LYS A 198 23.03 -1.01 -6.91
CA LYS A 198 22.21 0.16 -7.21
C LYS A 198 21.45 0.59 -5.96
N GLU A 199 21.23 1.89 -5.82
CA GLU A 199 20.43 2.44 -4.74
C GLU A 199 18.92 2.11 -4.86
N GLU A 200 18.44 1.93 -6.09
CA GLU A 200 17.05 1.63 -6.44
C GLU A 200 16.75 0.11 -6.42
N MET A 201 16.90 -0.50 -5.24
CA MET A 201 16.68 -1.94 -5.04
C MET A 201 16.00 -2.18 -3.69
N GLY A 202 14.98 -3.04 -3.66
CA GLY A 202 14.29 -3.48 -2.44
C GLY A 202 12.90 -2.89 -2.25
N LEU A 203 12.42 -2.87 -1.00
CA LEU A 203 11.07 -2.46 -0.66
C LEU A 203 11.00 -0.93 -0.53
N GLY A 204 10.34 -0.29 -1.49
CA GLY A 204 10.12 1.15 -1.54
C GLY A 204 8.78 1.58 -0.95
N THR A 205 8.78 2.77 -0.37
CA THR A 205 7.60 3.53 0.02
C THR A 205 7.70 4.97 -0.48
N ARG A 206 6.58 5.54 -0.93
CA ARG A 206 6.44 6.97 -1.24
C ARG A 206 5.35 7.57 -0.36
N VAL A 207 5.75 8.31 0.67
CA VAL A 207 4.80 8.92 1.61
C VAL A 207 4.05 10.11 1.02
N ALA A 208 2.90 10.43 1.59
CA ALA A 208 2.08 11.57 1.20
C ALA A 208 2.85 12.87 1.35
N THR A 209 2.63 13.81 0.42
CA THR A 209 3.36 15.09 0.37
C THR A 209 3.29 15.83 1.71
N ALA A 210 2.13 15.83 2.35
CA ALA A 210 1.88 16.47 3.64
C ALA A 210 2.73 15.94 4.80
N ILE A 211 3.24 14.70 4.71
CA ILE A 211 4.11 14.09 5.73
C ILE A 211 5.53 13.80 5.20
N SER A 212 5.89 14.35 4.05
CA SER A 212 7.28 14.35 3.57
C SER A 212 8.11 15.39 4.34
N VAL A 213 9.43 15.18 4.43
CA VAL A 213 10.34 16.14 5.09
C VAL A 213 10.39 17.46 4.33
N LYS A 214 10.51 17.39 3.00
CA LYS A 214 10.78 18.56 2.14
C LYS A 214 9.56 19.46 1.95
N ALA A 215 8.37 18.89 1.83
CA ALA A 215 7.15 19.61 1.46
C ALA A 215 6.05 19.58 2.54
N GLY A 216 6.24 18.78 3.58
CA GLY A 216 5.26 18.57 4.64
C GLY A 216 5.84 18.83 6.02
N SER A 217 5.22 18.21 7.04
CA SER A 217 5.69 18.27 8.42
C SER A 217 6.54 17.05 8.81
N GLY A 218 7.05 16.31 7.82
CA GLY A 218 7.60 14.99 7.99
C GLY A 218 8.97 14.93 8.66
N SER A 219 9.33 13.74 9.11
CA SER A 219 10.70 13.34 9.46
C SER A 219 10.93 11.89 9.09
N ILE A 220 12.19 11.53 8.84
CA ILE A 220 12.61 10.13 8.70
C ILE A 220 13.46 9.79 9.93
N LEU A 221 13.15 8.70 10.63
CA LEU A 221 13.94 8.21 11.76
C LEU A 221 14.39 6.77 11.50
N ASN A 222 15.52 6.36 12.06
CA ASN A 222 15.94 4.97 12.12
C ASN A 222 16.37 4.57 13.54
N ALA A 223 16.60 3.28 13.77
CA ALA A 223 16.85 2.75 15.11
C ALA A 223 18.18 3.20 15.73
N SER A 224 19.14 3.60 14.91
CA SER A 224 20.42 4.15 15.34
C SER A 224 20.35 5.64 15.71
N GLY A 225 19.15 6.25 15.69
CA GLY A 225 18.94 7.66 16.02
C GLY A 225 19.27 8.64 14.89
N GLY A 226 19.47 8.14 13.67
CA GLY A 226 19.57 8.94 12.46
C GLY A 226 18.26 9.66 12.16
N ARG A 227 18.38 10.85 11.58
CA ARG A 227 17.26 11.73 11.24
C ARG A 227 17.37 12.30 9.84
N ASP A 228 16.26 12.25 9.11
CA ASP A 228 16.05 12.75 7.75
C ASP A 228 17.09 12.18 6.76
N GLU A 229 17.12 12.62 5.51
CA GLU A 229 18.02 12.08 4.48
C GLU A 229 19.49 12.09 4.95
N LYS A 230 19.93 13.16 5.61
CA LYS A 230 21.28 13.32 6.15
C LYS A 230 21.68 12.20 7.13
N GLY A 231 20.76 11.75 7.98
CA GLY A 231 21.03 10.78 9.03
C GLY A 231 20.64 9.35 8.69
N THR A 232 19.87 9.15 7.62
CA THR A 232 19.30 7.84 7.29
C THR A 232 19.82 7.28 5.97
N TRP A 233 20.14 8.10 4.96
CA TRP A 233 20.61 7.59 3.68
C TRP A 233 21.91 6.78 3.83
N GLY A 234 21.98 5.61 3.19
CA GLY A 234 23.17 4.76 3.22
C GLY A 234 23.41 4.06 4.56
N LYS A 235 22.51 4.24 5.55
CA LYS A 235 22.67 3.65 6.88
C LYS A 235 22.01 2.28 6.93
N HIS A 236 22.77 1.31 7.45
CA HIS A 236 22.25 0.02 7.81
C HIS A 236 21.46 0.11 9.11
N ASP A 237 20.24 -0.41 9.11
CA ASP A 237 19.40 -0.40 10.30
C ASP A 237 18.32 -1.48 10.25
N ARG A 238 17.57 -1.60 11.34
CA ARG A 238 16.53 -2.60 11.54
C ARG A 238 15.11 -2.10 11.25
N TRP A 239 14.89 -0.79 11.40
CA TRP A 239 13.63 -0.15 11.07
C TRP A 239 13.83 1.31 10.66
N TRP A 240 12.87 1.83 9.90
CA TRP A 240 12.77 3.23 9.48
C TRP A 240 11.34 3.72 9.60
N ASP A 241 11.15 4.89 10.20
CA ASP A 241 9.84 5.54 10.33
C ASP A 241 9.81 6.84 9.53
N TYR A 242 8.93 6.90 8.54
CA TYR A 242 8.65 8.14 7.80
C TYR A 242 7.26 8.62 8.17
N SER A 243 7.21 9.69 8.97
CA SER A 243 5.98 10.16 9.60
C SER A 243 5.96 11.67 9.83
N GLY A 244 4.76 12.22 10.04
CA GLY A 244 4.54 13.64 10.27
C GLY A 244 3.17 13.93 10.86
N ALA A 245 2.94 15.20 11.22
CA ALA A 245 1.67 15.71 11.70
C ALA A 245 0.72 16.08 10.55
N PHE A 246 -0.48 15.51 10.52
CA PHE A 246 -1.52 15.90 9.57
C PHE A 246 -2.90 15.73 10.19
N ASN A 247 -3.82 16.67 9.92
CA ASN A 247 -5.18 16.67 10.48
C ASN A 247 -5.24 16.43 12.00
N ASN A 248 -4.38 17.11 12.76
CA ASN A 248 -4.29 17.00 14.22
C ASN A 248 -3.96 15.57 14.74
N ARG A 249 -3.33 14.75 13.90
CA ARG A 249 -2.82 13.42 14.23
C ARG A 249 -1.35 13.32 13.82
N HIS A 250 -0.60 12.42 14.45
CA HIS A 250 0.70 12.00 13.95
C HIS A 250 0.47 10.74 13.12
N VAL A 251 0.88 10.72 11.85
CA VAL A 251 0.63 9.61 10.92
C VAL A 251 1.90 9.24 10.17
N GLY A 252 2.02 7.98 9.76
CA GLY A 252 3.19 7.55 9.00
C GLY A 252 3.24 6.06 8.67
N ILE A 253 4.40 5.67 8.14
CA ILE A 253 4.76 4.30 7.83
C ILE A 253 6.05 3.96 8.60
N LEU A 254 5.96 2.98 9.49
CA LEU A 254 7.12 2.35 10.10
C LEU A 254 7.43 1.06 9.32
N LEU A 255 8.54 1.05 8.61
CA LEU A 255 9.07 -0.10 7.88
C LEU A 255 10.04 -0.88 8.78
N VAL A 256 9.76 -2.16 8.96
CA VAL A 256 10.52 -3.12 9.77
C VAL A 256 11.10 -4.19 8.86
N SER A 257 12.41 -4.40 8.92
CA SER A 257 13.06 -5.54 8.27
C SER A 257 13.05 -6.76 9.18
N ALA A 258 12.78 -7.95 8.62
CA ALA A 258 12.92 -9.18 9.39
C ALA A 258 14.39 -9.49 9.73
N HIS A 259 14.60 -10.21 10.84
CA HIS A 259 15.93 -10.64 11.29
C HIS A 259 16.64 -11.58 10.30
N SER A 260 15.85 -12.31 9.50
CA SER A 260 16.37 -13.24 8.50
C SER A 260 16.83 -12.56 7.22
N ASN A 261 16.50 -11.28 7.02
CA ASN A 261 16.97 -10.57 5.84
C ASN A 261 18.50 -10.38 5.92
N PRO A 262 19.17 -10.23 4.77
CA PRO A 262 20.50 -9.64 4.74
C PRO A 262 20.52 -8.28 5.44
N SER A 263 21.71 -7.75 5.71
CA SER A 263 21.86 -6.40 6.25
C SER A 263 21.20 -5.38 5.31
N ILE A 264 20.16 -4.70 5.79
CA ILE A 264 19.39 -3.71 5.03
C ILE A 264 19.95 -2.32 5.26
N TRP A 265 20.08 -1.51 4.21
CA TRP A 265 20.31 -0.07 4.31
C TRP A 265 19.18 0.72 3.66
N SER A 266 19.01 1.99 4.04
CA SER A 266 18.00 2.84 3.42
C SER A 266 18.53 3.76 2.33
N HIS A 267 17.93 3.69 1.13
CA HIS A 267 17.90 4.81 0.20
C HIS A 267 16.69 5.69 0.57
N SER A 268 16.92 6.70 1.41
CA SER A 268 15.91 7.66 1.85
C SER A 268 16.09 9.01 1.16
N ARG A 269 14.99 9.71 0.91
CA ARG A 269 14.99 11.06 0.35
C ARG A 269 13.97 11.94 1.04
N ASP A 270 14.37 13.17 1.34
CA ASP A 270 13.51 14.13 2.04
C ASP A 270 12.23 14.48 1.24
N TYR A 271 12.21 14.21 -0.07
CA TYR A 271 11.02 14.42 -0.91
C TYR A 271 9.94 13.34 -0.78
N GLY A 272 10.11 12.35 0.10
CA GLY A 272 9.08 11.36 0.44
C GLY A 272 9.40 9.92 0.09
N LEU A 273 10.62 9.61 -0.39
CA LEU A 273 11.02 8.24 -0.74
C LEU A 273 11.77 7.58 0.41
N LEU A 274 11.48 6.31 0.67
CA LEU A 274 12.25 5.46 1.56
C LEU A 274 12.29 4.04 0.96
N VAL A 275 13.48 3.51 0.76
CA VAL A 275 13.69 2.16 0.20
C VAL A 275 14.57 1.35 1.13
N ALA A 276 14.08 0.19 1.57
CA ALA A 276 14.84 -0.80 2.33
C ALA A 276 15.58 -1.74 1.36
N ASN A 277 16.88 -1.53 1.22
CA ASN A 277 17.73 -2.17 0.22
C ASN A 277 18.60 -3.28 0.85
N PRO A 278 18.49 -4.54 0.39
CA PRO A 278 19.24 -5.68 0.94
C PRO A 278 20.63 -5.91 0.32
N PHE A 279 21.06 -5.05 -0.61
CA PHE A 279 22.32 -5.19 -1.33
C PHE A 279 23.37 -4.20 -0.82
N PRO A 280 24.65 -4.29 -1.24
CA PRO A 280 25.66 -3.33 -0.81
C PRO A 280 25.25 -1.87 -1.12
N VAL A 281 25.61 -0.96 -0.22
CA VAL A 281 25.34 0.49 -0.39
C VAL A 281 25.90 0.99 -1.70
N ASP A 282 25.13 1.79 -2.45
CA ASP A 282 25.58 2.43 -3.69
C ASP A 282 26.61 3.53 -3.37
N SER A 283 27.87 3.10 -3.29
CA SER A 283 29.04 3.95 -3.12
C SER A 283 30.04 3.71 -4.25
N GLU A 284 30.95 4.64 -4.46
CA GLU A 284 32.02 4.50 -5.46
C GLU A 284 32.79 3.18 -5.31
N GLU A 285 33.09 2.77 -4.07
CA GLU A 285 33.78 1.52 -3.76
C GLU A 285 32.95 0.26 -4.13
N ASN A 286 31.62 0.35 -4.07
CA ASN A 286 30.73 -0.80 -4.25
C ASN A 286 30.17 -0.94 -5.66
N ARG A 287 30.18 0.11 -6.50
CA ARG A 287 29.54 0.11 -7.84
C ARG A 287 30.04 -0.97 -8.81
N GLY A 288 31.21 -1.55 -8.56
CA GLY A 288 31.73 -2.70 -9.32
C GLY A 288 31.39 -4.08 -8.74
N LYS A 289 30.73 -4.14 -7.57
CA LYS A 289 30.39 -5.37 -6.86
C LYS A 289 28.99 -5.86 -7.26
N SER A 290 28.72 -7.13 -6.99
CA SER A 290 27.40 -7.75 -7.14
C SER A 290 27.14 -8.75 -6.02
N THR A 291 25.86 -9.02 -5.79
CA THR A 291 25.41 -10.14 -4.95
C THR A 291 24.92 -11.25 -5.87
N VAL A 292 25.42 -12.47 -5.69
CA VAL A 292 25.04 -13.63 -6.50
C VAL A 292 24.26 -14.62 -5.66
N ILE A 293 23.04 -14.92 -6.08
CA ILE A 293 22.24 -16.04 -5.59
C ILE A 293 22.37 -17.17 -6.60
N LYS A 294 22.74 -18.35 -6.14
CA LYS A 294 22.97 -19.50 -7.03
C LYS A 294 21.66 -20.03 -7.61
N GLY A 295 21.72 -20.53 -8.84
CA GLY A 295 20.62 -21.25 -9.47
C GLY A 295 20.09 -22.37 -8.56
N GLY A 296 18.77 -22.50 -8.48
CA GLY A 296 18.07 -23.43 -7.60
C GLY A 296 18.03 -23.02 -6.11
N VAL A 297 18.65 -21.90 -5.72
CA VAL A 297 18.60 -21.38 -4.35
C VAL A 297 17.53 -20.29 -4.25
N GLU A 298 16.69 -20.40 -3.22
CA GLU A 298 15.71 -19.38 -2.89
C GLU A 298 16.38 -18.15 -2.26
N PHE A 299 16.01 -16.96 -2.75
CA PHE A 299 16.29 -15.69 -2.10
C PHE A 299 15.00 -15.11 -1.52
N ARG A 300 14.90 -15.12 -0.19
CA ARG A 300 13.70 -14.69 0.53
C ARG A 300 13.91 -13.36 1.25
N LEU A 301 12.95 -12.45 1.12
CA LEU A 301 12.93 -11.14 1.80
C LEU A 301 11.61 -10.98 2.55
N ARG A 302 11.69 -10.59 3.83
CA ARG A 302 10.53 -10.38 4.71
C ARG A 302 10.52 -8.99 5.31
N PHE A 303 9.42 -8.29 5.15
CA PHE A 303 9.21 -6.95 5.70
C PHE A 303 7.85 -6.86 6.38
N SER A 304 7.74 -5.99 7.37
CA SER A 304 6.45 -5.57 7.93
C SER A 304 6.38 -4.05 7.93
N LEU A 305 5.25 -3.50 7.47
CA LEU A 305 4.96 -2.08 7.56
C LEU A 305 3.83 -1.87 8.55
N LEU A 306 4.00 -0.94 9.48
CA LEU A 306 2.91 -0.43 10.31
C LEU A 306 2.44 0.90 9.70
N ILE A 307 1.19 0.94 9.24
CA ILE A 307 0.51 2.14 8.78
C ILE A 307 -0.29 2.65 9.96
N TYR A 308 0.07 3.81 10.51
CA TYR A 308 -0.43 4.24 11.82
C TYR A 308 -0.93 5.67 11.87
N GLU A 309 -1.71 5.91 12.92
CA GLU A 309 -2.05 7.22 13.42
C GLU A 309 -2.10 7.25 14.95
N THR A 310 -1.51 8.25 15.57
CA THR A 310 -1.59 8.50 17.02
C THR A 310 -2.08 9.91 17.29
N ARG A 311 -2.31 10.26 18.56
CA ARG A 311 -2.51 11.67 18.93
C ARG A 311 -1.19 12.42 18.76
N LEU A 312 -1.26 13.72 18.47
CA LEU A 312 -0.05 14.54 18.47
C LEU A 312 0.66 14.45 19.83
N GLY A 313 1.99 14.27 19.79
CA GLY A 313 2.82 14.11 20.99
C GLY A 313 2.87 12.69 21.57
N GLU A 314 2.04 11.76 21.08
CA GLU A 314 2.10 10.36 21.47
C GLU A 314 3.20 9.63 20.68
N SER A 315 4.14 9.01 21.39
CA SER A 315 5.26 8.30 20.80
C SER A 315 4.91 6.83 20.50
N LEU A 316 5.35 6.33 19.34
CA LEU A 316 5.44 4.90 19.08
C LEU A 316 6.70 4.32 19.72
N ASP A 317 6.56 3.20 20.42
CA ASP A 317 7.68 2.35 20.82
C ASP A 317 8.13 1.50 19.62
N ARG A 318 8.97 2.09 18.78
CA ARG A 318 9.43 1.50 17.52
C ARG A 318 10.28 0.24 17.73
N ASP A 319 11.04 0.19 18.81
CA ASP A 319 11.87 -0.99 19.14
C ASP A 319 11.00 -2.15 19.62
N ALA A 320 9.97 -1.92 20.45
CA ALA A 320 9.01 -2.98 20.79
C ALA A 320 8.22 -3.48 19.56
N ILE A 321 7.90 -2.57 18.64
CA ILE A 321 7.25 -2.93 17.36
C ILE A 321 8.19 -3.78 16.50
N TYR A 322 9.48 -3.43 16.44
CA TYR A 322 10.51 -4.25 15.77
C TYR A 322 10.63 -5.63 16.42
N GLU A 323 10.70 -5.74 17.75
CA GLU A 323 10.78 -7.04 18.41
C GLU A 323 9.57 -7.93 18.10
N LYS A 324 8.38 -7.32 17.89
CA LYS A 324 7.17 -8.04 17.53
C LYS A 324 7.13 -8.47 16.06
N TYR A 325 7.46 -7.59 15.13
CA TYR A 325 7.25 -7.83 13.68
C TYR A 325 8.53 -8.13 12.90
N GLY A 326 9.71 -7.88 13.48
CA GLY A 326 11.02 -8.24 12.92
C GLY A 326 11.35 -9.73 13.08
N ARG A 327 10.65 -10.42 13.99
CA ARG A 327 10.82 -11.86 14.20
C ARG A 327 10.13 -12.73 13.17
N ALA A 328 9.18 -12.19 12.40
CA ALA A 328 8.28 -12.88 11.45
C ALA A 328 8.69 -14.34 11.24
N GLU A 329 8.26 -15.22 12.14
CA GLU A 329 8.71 -16.61 12.17
C GLU A 329 8.13 -17.39 10.99
N ASP A 330 8.78 -18.52 10.70
CA ASP A 330 8.78 -19.29 9.46
C ASP A 330 7.44 -19.85 8.96
#